data_AF-A0A4Q6ENG4-F1
#
_entry.id   AF-A0A4Q6ENG4-F1
#
_cell.length_a   1.000
_cell.length_b   1.000
_cell.length_c   1.000
_cell.angle_alpha   90.00
_cell.angle_beta   90.00
_cell.angle_gamma   90.00
#
_symmetry.space_group_name_H-M   'P 1'
#
loop_
_entity.id
_entity.type
_entity.pdbx_description
1 polymer ?
#
loop_
_entity_poly.entity_id
_entity_poly.type
_entity_poly.pdbx_seq_one_letter_code
_entity_poly.pdbx_strand_id
1 'polypeptide(L)'
;VFLLSLGGFPPTAGFVAKYYLFTNALAAGEIVLVLIAVLTSAVSVFYYLRLVVMMYMKDGTEKPSFHASAFTYTAIAICVILTINYGIFPGSLMEAVQKAARF
;
A
#
# COMPACT_ATOMS: atom_id res chain seq x y z
N VAL A 1 1.42 -9.09 -0.04
CA VAL A 1 2.13 -7.78 0.00
C VAL A 1 1.27 -6.63 -0.47
N PHE A 2 0.72 -6.64 -1.69
CA PHE A 2 -0.03 -5.50 -2.23
C PHE A 2 -1.29 -5.13 -1.42
N LEU A 3 -2.09 -6.11 -0.99
CA LEU A 3 -3.25 -5.85 -0.11
C LEU A 3 -2.85 -5.26 1.24
N LEU A 4 -1.71 -5.68 1.79
CA LEU A 4 -1.16 -5.10 3.01
C LEU A 4 -0.67 -3.65 2.78
N SER A 5 -0.11 -3.38 1.60
CA SER A 5 0.27 -2.03 1.19
C SER A 5 -0.93 -1.09 1.09
N LEU A 6 -2.01 -1.55 0.45
CA LEU A 6 -3.26 -0.80 0.37
C LEU A 6 -3.90 -0.59 1.76
N GLY A 7 -3.79 -1.59 2.64
CA GLY A 7 -4.14 -1.47 4.05
C GLY A 7 -3.33 -0.40 4.79
N GLY A 8 -2.10 -0.15 4.37
CA GLY A 8 -1.19 0.78 5.04
C GLY A 8 -0.38 0.09 6.14
N PHE A 9 0.15 -1.10 5.85
CA PHE A 9 1.05 -1.79 6.79
C PHE A 9 2.43 -1.08 6.82
N PRO A 10 3.04 -0.78 7.99
CA PRO A 10 4.20 0.11 8.10
C PRO A 10 5.38 -0.09 7.12
N PRO A 11 5.88 -1.32 6.85
CA PRO A 11 7.00 -1.54 5.94
C PRO A 11 6.64 -1.40 4.44
N THR A 12 5.47 -0.85 4.09
CA THR A 12 4.99 -0.77 2.70
C THR A 12 4.86 0.68 2.24
N ALA A 13 5.06 0.90 0.93
CA ALA A 13 4.92 2.21 0.31
C ALA A 13 3.55 2.87 0.54
N GLY A 14 2.47 2.07 0.63
CA GLY A 14 1.12 2.58 0.87
C GLY A 14 0.93 3.18 2.27
N PHE A 15 1.67 2.71 3.28
CA PHE A 15 1.70 3.35 4.59
C PHE A 15 2.37 4.72 4.55
N VAL A 16 3.56 4.78 3.93
CA VAL A 16 4.32 6.02 3.75
C VAL A 16 3.46 7.07 3.05
N ALA A 17 2.80 6.72 1.94
CA ALA A 17 1.94 7.64 1.21
C ALA A 17 0.84 8.26 2.09
N LYS A 18 0.11 7.42 2.85
CA LYS A 18 -0.92 7.89 3.78
C LYS A 18 -0.34 8.76 4.90
N TYR A 19 0.79 8.34 5.48
CA TYR A 19 1.46 9.09 6.54
C TYR A 19 1.83 10.50 6.08
N TYR A 20 2.46 10.64 4.91
CA TYR A 20 2.78 11.96 4.36
C TYR A 20 1.53 12.78 4.03
N LEU A 21 0.46 12.17 3.52
CA LEU A 21 -0.79 12.89 3.31
C LEU A 21 -1.38 13.40 4.62
N PHE A 22 -1.39 12.59 5.68
CA PHE A 22 -1.94 12.97 6.97
C PHE A 22 -1.11 14.06 7.65
N THR A 23 0.22 13.95 7.63
CA THR A 23 1.09 14.96 8.25
C THR A 23 1.01 16.30 7.52
N ASN A 24 0.97 16.31 6.19
CA ASN A 24 0.81 17.55 5.41
C ASN A 24 -0.58 18.18 5.61
N ALA A 25 -1.65 17.38 5.60
CA ALA A 25 -3.00 17.89 5.85
C ALA A 25 -3.15 18.42 7.28
N LEU A 26 -2.55 17.75 8.26
CA LEU A 26 -2.53 18.23 9.64
C LEU A 26 -1.74 19.54 9.78
N ALA A 27 -0.60 19.66 9.11
CA ALA A 27 0.19 20.89 9.07
C ALA A 27 -0.55 22.05 8.38
N ALA A 28 -1.44 21.74 7.43
CA ALA A 28 -2.36 22.71 6.82
C ALA A 28 -3.57 23.08 7.69
N GLY A 29 -3.72 22.46 8.87
CA GLY A 29 -4.86 22.70 9.78
C GLY A 29 -6.14 21.95 9.43
N GLU A 30 -6.10 21.03 8.45
CA GLU A 30 -7.25 20.32 7.91
C GLU A 30 -7.66 19.10 8.78
N ILE A 31 -7.97 19.37 10.05
CA ILE A 31 -8.20 18.33 11.07
C ILE A 31 -9.37 17.41 10.69
N VAL A 32 -10.46 17.95 10.15
CA VAL A 32 -11.64 17.18 9.75
C VAL A 32 -11.30 16.19 8.63
N LEU A 33 -10.53 16.63 7.62
CA LEU A 33 -10.10 15.77 6.53
C LEU A 33 -9.17 14.66 7.02
N VAL A 34 -8.23 14.98 7.92
CA VAL A 34 -7.35 13.99 8.53
C VAL A 34 -8.16 12.94 9.28
N LEU A 35 -9.14 13.35 10.08
CA LEU A 35 -10.00 12.42 10.83
C LEU A 35 -10.76 11.47 9.90
N ILE A 36 -11.39 12.01 8.86
CA ILE A 36 -12.12 11.20 7.85
C ILE A 36 -11.15 10.23 7.15
N ALA A 37 -9.96 10.70 6.78
CA ALA A 37 -8.98 9.88 6.09
C ALA A 37 -8.42 8.75 6.97
N VAL A 38 -8.16 9.02 8.25
CA VAL A 38 -7.72 8.01 9.23
C VAL A 38 -8.82 6.97 9.47
N LEU A 39 -10.07 7.39 9.68
CA LEU A 39 -11.19 6.49 9.87
C LEU A 39 -11.42 5.59 8.65
N THR A 40 -11.42 6.17 7.45
CA THR A 40 -11.55 5.43 6.20
C THR A 40 -10.39 4.44 6.03
N SER A 41 -9.16 4.85 6.37
CA SER A 41 -8.01 3.95 6.34
C SER A 41 -8.13 2.79 7.34
N ALA A 42 -8.68 3.03 8.54
CA ALA A 42 -8.92 1.98 9.52
C ALA A 42 -9.96 0.96 9.03
N VAL A 43 -11.06 1.44 8.44
CA VAL A 43 -12.04 0.57 7.76
C VAL A 43 -11.36 -0.20 6.63
N SER A 44 -10.40 0.43 5.92
CA SER A 44 -9.64 -0.22 4.87
C SER A 44 -8.82 -1.40 5.30
N VAL A 45 -8.12 -1.27 6.42
CA VAL A 45 -7.34 -2.38 6.99
C VAL A 45 -8.24 -3.60 7.23
N PHE A 46 -9.46 -3.41 7.74
CA PHE A 46 -10.38 -4.51 8.02
C PHE A 46 -10.74 -5.29 6.75
N TYR A 47 -11.17 -4.62 5.67
CA TYR A 47 -11.58 -5.35 4.47
C TYR A 47 -10.39 -5.97 3.72
N TYR A 48 -9.22 -5.32 3.72
CA TYR A 48 -8.02 -5.89 3.10
C TYR A 48 -7.49 -7.11 3.87
N LEU A 49 -7.44 -7.05 5.19
CA LEU A 49 -7.02 -8.19 6.01
C LEU A 49 -7.99 -9.36 5.88
N ARG A 50 -9.30 -9.08 5.81
CA ARG A 50 -10.31 -10.11 5.56
C ARG A 50 -10.03 -10.88 4.26
N LEU A 51 -9.63 -10.19 3.19
CA LEU A 51 -9.23 -10.83 1.93
C LEU A 51 -7.97 -11.69 2.11
N VAL A 52 -6.94 -11.18 2.79
CA VAL A 52 -5.72 -11.96 3.05
C VAL A 52 -6.04 -13.23 3.83
N VAL A 53 -6.88 -13.16 4.86
CA VAL A 53 -7.32 -14.33 5.63
C VAL A 53 -8.07 -15.32 4.74
N MET A 54 -8.97 -14.85 3.87
CA MET A 54 -9.67 -15.72 2.93
C MET A 54 -8.73 -16.38 1.91
N MET A 55 -7.65 -15.72 1.51
CA MET A 55 -6.68 -16.26 0.56
C MET A 55 -5.76 -17.32 1.16
N TYR A 56 -5.38 -17.18 2.44
CA TYR A 56 -4.35 -18.03 3.06
C TYR A 56 -4.86 -19.00 4.13
N MET A 57 -6.01 -18.74 4.75
CA MET A 57 -6.52 -19.53 5.88
C MET A 57 -7.79 -20.33 5.54
N LYS A 58 -8.33 -20.19 4.32
CA LYS A 58 -9.42 -21.02 3.83
C LYS A 58 -8.88 -22.01 2.80
N ASP A 59 -9.22 -23.28 2.98
CA ASP A 59 -8.90 -24.32 2.02
C ASP A 59 -9.75 -24.14 0.75
N GLY A 60 -9.08 -24.12 -0.40
CA GLY A 60 -9.74 -24.16 -1.70
C GLY A 60 -10.17 -25.58 -2.03
N THR A 61 -11.38 -25.75 -2.55
CA THR A 61 -11.89 -27.05 -3.03
C THR A 61 -11.30 -27.44 -4.39
N GLU A 62 -10.69 -26.49 -5.11
CA GLU A 62 -10.10 -26.70 -6.44
C GLU A 62 -8.60 -26.40 -6.44
N LYS A 63 -7.83 -27.26 -7.11
CA LYS A 63 -6.41 -26.99 -7.38
C LYS A 63 -6.32 -25.92 -8.46
N PRO A 64 -5.63 -24.78 -8.22
CA PRO A 64 -5.49 -23.76 -9.24
C PRO A 64 -4.71 -24.32 -10.43
N SER A 65 -5.33 -24.36 -11.60
CA SER A 65 -4.71 -24.78 -12.87
C SER A 65 -3.97 -23.65 -13.59
N PHE A 66 -3.91 -22.46 -12.98
CA PHE A 66 -3.33 -21.28 -13.58
C PHE A 66 -1.79 -21.28 -13.52
N HIS A 67 -1.15 -21.33 -14.68
CA HIS A 67 0.29 -21.12 -14.82
C HIS A 67 0.53 -19.74 -15.43
N ALA A 68 1.01 -18.81 -14.59
CA ALA A 68 1.40 -17.49 -15.07
C ALA A 68 2.69 -17.58 -15.91
N SER A 69 2.82 -16.70 -16.91
CA SER A 69 4.05 -16.61 -17.71
C SER A 69 5.22 -16.11 -16.86
N ALA A 70 6.46 -16.42 -17.28
CA ALA A 70 7.66 -15.92 -16.61
C ALA A 70 7.67 -14.39 -16.49
N PHE A 71 7.12 -13.68 -17.49
CA PHE A 71 6.99 -12.23 -17.48
C PHE A 71 6.06 -11.71 -16.37
N THR A 72 4.98 -12.44 -16.08
CA THR A 72 4.07 -12.08 -14.98
C THR A 72 4.78 -12.20 -13.63
N TYR A 73 5.54 -13.27 -13.41
CA TYR A 73 6.29 -13.46 -12.16
C TYR A 73 7.36 -12.40 -11.96
N THR A 74 8.12 -12.06 -13.00
CA THR A 74 9.14 -11.00 -12.90
C THR A 74 8.51 -9.64 -12.64
N ALA A 75 7.41 -9.30 -13.30
CA ALA A 75 6.67 -8.07 -13.04
C ALA A 75 6.18 -8.00 -11.59
N ILE A 76 5.59 -9.09 -11.06
CA ILE A 76 5.15 -9.16 -9.66
C ILE A 76 6.35 -9.00 -8.71
N ALA A 77 7.47 -9.67 -8.98
CA ALA A 77 8.67 -9.58 -8.14
C ALA A 77 9.21 -8.15 -8.08
N ILE A 78 9.30 -7.47 -9.23
CA ILE A 78 9.69 -6.06 -9.30
C ILE A 78 8.73 -5.19 -8.47
N CYS A 79 7.43 -5.35 -8.64
CA CYS A 79 6.43 -4.59 -7.88
C CYS A 79 6.53 -4.83 -6.38
N VAL A 80 6.78 -6.06 -5.93
CA VAL A 80 6.99 -6.39 -4.52
C VAL A 80 8.23 -5.68 -3.98
N ILE A 81 9.36 -5.78 -4.70
CA ILE A 81 10.62 -5.13 -4.32
C ILE A 81 10.42 -3.63 -4.19
N LEU A 82 9.80 -2.98 -5.19
CA LEU A 82 9.54 -1.54 -5.15
C LEU A 82 8.61 -1.15 -4.01
N THR A 83 7.55 -1.94 -3.77
CA THR A 83 6.59 -1.66 -2.68
C THR A 83 7.25 -1.67 -1.30
N ILE A 84 8.20 -2.58 -1.07
CA ILE A 84 8.92 -2.69 0.20
C ILE A 84 10.03 -1.64 0.26
N ASN A 85 10.82 -1.49 -0.81
CA ASN A 85 11.93 -0.55 -0.87
C ASN A 85 11.46 0.88 -0.60
N TYR A 86 10.42 1.35 -1.29
CA TYR A 86 9.85 2.68 -1.03
C TYR A 86 9.09 2.79 0.29
N GLY A 87 8.70 1.67 0.90
CA GLY A 87 8.16 1.65 2.25
C GLY A 87 9.22 1.92 3.32
N ILE A 88 10.42 1.38 3.15
CA ILE A 88 11.54 1.51 4.09
C ILE A 88 12.37 2.78 3.81
N PHE A 89 12.65 3.05 2.54
CA PHE A 89 13.47 4.16 2.06
C PHE A 89 12.67 5.08 1.14
N PRO A 90 11.79 5.93 1.68
CA PRO A 90 10.92 6.78 0.85
C PRO A 90 11.65 7.97 0.23
N GLY A 91 12.90 8.25 0.62
CA GLY A 91 13.65 9.47 0.26
C GLY A 91 13.66 9.77 -1.24
N SER A 92 14.12 8.82 -2.07
CA SER A 92 14.22 9.02 -3.52
C SER A 92 12.87 9.24 -4.19
N LEU A 93 11.80 8.60 -3.69
CA LEU A 93 10.44 8.79 -4.20
C LEU A 93 9.91 10.17 -3.84
N MET A 94 10.13 10.62 -2.60
CA MET A 94 9.66 11.93 -2.14
C MET A 94 10.38 13.09 -2.86
N GLU A 95 11.68 12.95 -3.12
CA GLU A 95 12.44 13.92 -3.93
C GLU A 95 11.86 14.05 -5.35
N ALA A 96 11.54 12.92 -5.99
CA ALA A 96 10.92 12.92 -7.32
C ALA A 96 9.53 13.58 -7.30
N VAL A 97 8.69 13.28 -6.30
CA VAL A 97 7.36 13.88 -6.14
C VAL A 97 7.46 15.39 -5.90
N GLN A 98 8.36 15.84 -5.03
CA GLN A 98 8.55 17.27 -4.76
C GLN A 98 9.06 18.02 -5.99
N LYS A 99 9.97 17.41 -6.77
CA LYS A 99 10.43 17.99 -8.03
C LYS A 99 9.27 18.15 -9.02
N ALA A 100 8.40 17.15 -9.14
CA ALA A 100 7.24 17.19 -10.02
C ALA A 100 6.18 18.21 -9.56
N ALA A 101 5.94 18.34 -8.26
CA ALA A 101 4.91 19.23 -7.70
C ALA A 101 5.30 20.73 -7.73
N ARG A 102 6.56 21.05 -8.05
CA ARG A 102 7.07 22.43 -8.16
C ARG A 102 7.02 22.98 -9.59
N PHE A 103 6.68 22.16 -10.58
CA PHE A 103 6.36 22.60 -11.94
C PHE A 103 4.86 22.90 -12.05
#